data_AF-A0A2G6XAJ8-F1
#
_entry.id   AF-A0A2G6XAJ8-F1
#
_cell.length_a   1.000
_cell.length_b   1.000
_cell.length_c   1.000
_cell.angle_alpha   90.00
_cell.angle_beta   90.00
_cell.angle_gamma   90.00
#
_symmetry.space_group_name_H-M   'P 1'
#
loop_
_entity.id
_entity.type
_entity.pdbx_description
1 polymer ?
#
loop_
_entity_poly.entity_id
_entity_poly.type
_entity_poly.pdbx_seq_one_letter_code
_entity_poly.pdbx_strand_id
1 'polypeptide(L)'
;MQALAVAALIGWGCLVGATEVAESLRTGVLNNRKGPDILAAEQPVFYWALIGFYTAATLTAAGLALLVLAIAVRDLIGARGPDR
;
A
#
# COMPACT_ATOMS: atom_id res chain seq x y z
N MET A 1 -7.06 -7.18 19.31
CA MET A 1 -7.23 -5.71 19.09
C MET A 1 -6.02 -5.08 18.41
N GLN A 2 -4.79 -5.24 18.92
CA GLN A 2 -3.58 -4.63 18.33
C GLN A 2 -3.35 -5.03 16.85
N ALA A 3 -3.51 -6.30 16.50
CA ALA A 3 -3.33 -6.77 15.12
C ALA A 3 -4.32 -6.12 14.11
N LEU A 4 -5.57 -5.85 14.54
CA LEU A 4 -6.55 -5.13 13.72
C LEU A 4 -6.13 -3.68 13.48
N ALA A 5 -5.63 -3.01 14.53
CA ALA A 5 -5.12 -1.64 14.40
C ALA A 5 -3.91 -1.58 13.46
N VAL A 6 -2.98 -2.53 13.56
CA VAL A 6 -1.83 -2.64 12.66
C VAL A 6 -2.28 -2.87 11.21
N ALA A 7 -3.21 -3.82 10.99
CA ALA A 7 -3.74 -4.07 9.65
C ALA A 7 -4.42 -2.83 9.05
N ALA A 8 -5.20 -2.09 9.85
CA ALA A 8 -5.86 -0.85 9.42
C ALA A 8 -4.84 0.24 9.06
N LEU A 9 -3.77 0.40 9.86
CA LEU A 9 -2.72 1.37 9.59
C LEU A 9 -1.95 1.04 8.31
N ILE A 10 -1.58 -0.22 8.11
CA ILE A 10 -0.92 -0.66 6.87
C ILE A 10 -1.86 -0.46 5.68
N GLY A 11 -3.13 -0.84 5.81
CA GLY A 11 -4.14 -0.64 4.77
C GLY A 11 -4.31 0.83 4.39
N TRP A 12 -4.35 1.75 5.36
CA TRP A 12 -4.38 3.19 5.12
C TRP A 12 -3.14 3.66 4.34
N GLY A 13 -1.95 3.23 4.75
CA GLY A 13 -0.72 3.52 4.02
C GLY A 13 -0.75 3.01 2.57
N CYS A 14 -1.34 1.85 2.33
CA CYS A 14 -1.52 1.30 0.97
C CYS A 14 -2.47 2.14 0.13
N LEU A 15 -3.56 2.67 0.70
CA LEU A 15 -4.47 3.57 0.01
C LEU A 15 -3.75 4.85 -0.43
N VAL A 16 -2.98 5.46 0.48
CA VAL A 16 -2.17 6.64 0.15
C VAL A 16 -1.19 6.31 -0.98
N GLY A 17 -0.41 5.24 -0.85
CA GLY A 17 0.54 4.81 -1.90
C GLY A 17 -0.12 4.58 -3.25
N ALA A 18 -1.29 3.92 -3.27
CA ALA A 18 -2.05 3.68 -4.49
C ALA A 18 -2.55 4.98 -5.14
N THR A 19 -3.01 5.95 -4.33
CA THR A 19 -3.44 7.25 -4.87
C THR A 19 -2.29 8.05 -5.48
N GLU A 20 -1.09 8.01 -4.89
CA GLU A 20 0.09 8.68 -5.45
C GLU A 20 0.53 8.05 -6.78
N VAL A 21 0.49 6.72 -6.87
CA VAL A 21 0.77 5.99 -8.13
C VAL A 21 -0.26 6.33 -9.19
N ALA A 22 -1.55 6.33 -8.84
CA ALA A 22 -2.63 6.64 -9.77
C ALA A 22 -2.55 8.08 -10.29
N GLU A 23 -2.27 9.04 -9.40
CA GLU A 23 -2.12 10.45 -9.78
C GLU A 23 -0.88 10.66 -10.65
N SER A 24 0.23 9.96 -10.34
CA SER A 24 1.42 10.00 -11.19
C SER A 24 1.11 9.47 -12.59
N LEU A 25 0.44 8.31 -12.69
CA LEU A 25 0.03 7.74 -13.98
C LEU A 25 -0.89 8.67 -14.78
N ARG A 26 -1.78 9.39 -14.10
CA ARG A 26 -2.71 10.33 -14.72
C ARG A 26 -2.01 11.58 -15.26
N THR A 27 -1.05 12.11 -14.51
CA THR A 27 -0.36 13.37 -14.83
C THR A 27 0.89 13.17 -15.67
N GLY A 28 1.46 11.95 -15.68
CA GLY A 28 2.77 11.66 -16.23
C GLY A 28 3.91 12.26 -15.41
N VAL A 29 3.65 12.67 -14.16
CA VAL A 29 4.61 13.33 -13.27
C VAL A 29 4.69 12.56 -11.96
N LEU A 30 5.88 12.09 -11.64
CA LEU A 30 6.17 11.49 -10.34
C LEU A 30 6.75 12.57 -9.43
N ASN A 31 5.95 13.01 -8.46
CA ASN A 31 6.33 14.05 -7.51
C ASN A 31 7.36 13.50 -6.52
N ASN A 32 8.61 13.95 -6.64
CA ASN A 32 9.70 13.36 -5.88
C ASN A 32 9.78 13.92 -4.44
N ARG A 33 9.01 14.97 -4.08
CA ARG A 33 8.90 15.67 -2.77
C ARG A 33 10.21 16.11 -2.08
N LYS A 34 11.36 15.57 -2.48
CA LYS A 34 12.71 15.71 -1.92
C LYS A 34 13.72 16.16 -3.01
N GLY A 35 13.27 16.34 -4.25
CA GLY A 35 14.09 16.67 -5.41
C GLY A 35 13.22 17.06 -6.61
N PRO A 36 13.83 17.29 -7.79
CA PRO A 36 13.08 17.60 -9.00
C PRO A 36 12.12 16.47 -9.35
N ASP A 37 10.95 16.85 -9.85
CA ASP A 37 9.93 15.91 -10.30
C ASP A 37 10.42 15.12 -11.50
N ILE A 38 9.97 13.87 -11.61
CA ILE A 38 10.34 12.98 -12.70
C ILE A 38 9.18 12.94 -13.68
N LEU A 39 9.36 13.53 -14.85
CA LEU A 39 8.39 13.51 -15.93
C LEU A 39 8.58 12.27 -16.81
N ALA A 40 7.49 11.57 -17.11
CA ALA A 40 7.49 10.42 -18.01
C ALA A 40 8.02 10.77 -19.41
N ALA A 41 7.83 12.02 -19.85
CA ALA A 41 8.30 12.51 -21.13
C ALA A 41 9.82 12.76 -21.17
N GLU A 42 10.42 13.19 -20.06
CA GLU A 42 11.84 13.55 -20.00
C GLU A 42 12.72 12.36 -19.59
N GLN A 43 12.22 11.53 -18.67
CA GLN A 43 12.96 10.43 -18.07
C GLN A 43 12.11 9.15 -18.02
N PRO A 44 11.71 8.59 -19.18
CA PRO A 44 10.73 7.52 -19.25
C PRO A 44 11.17 6.25 -18.50
N VAL A 45 12.45 5.86 -18.64
CA VAL A 45 12.97 4.65 -17.98
C VAL A 45 12.92 4.78 -16.46
N PHE A 46 13.37 5.90 -15.91
CA PHE A 46 13.35 6.15 -14.47
C PHE A 46 11.92 6.26 -13.93
N TYR A 47 11.06 6.97 -14.66
CA TYR A 47 9.64 7.11 -14.32
C TYR A 47 8.98 5.72 -14.19
N TRP A 48 9.08 4.87 -15.22
CA TRP A 48 8.43 3.56 -15.21
C TRP A 48 9.06 2.59 -14.20
N ALA A 49 10.38 2.65 -13.99
CA ALA A 49 11.06 1.85 -12.96
C ALA A 49 10.55 2.19 -11.55
N LEU A 50 10.44 3.48 -11.23
CA LEU A 50 9.95 3.94 -9.92
C LEU A 50 8.46 3.65 -9.73
N ILE A 51 7.63 3.89 -10.75
CA ILE A 51 6.21 3.51 -10.72
C ILE A 51 6.05 2.02 -10.48
N GLY A 52 6.81 1.18 -11.19
CA GLY A 52 6.78 -0.27 -11.01
C GLY A 52 7.17 -0.68 -9.59
N PHE A 53 8.26 -0.11 -9.07
CA PHE A 53 8.72 -0.35 -7.71
C PHE A 53 7.68 0.04 -6.66
N TYR A 54 7.13 1.26 -6.72
CA TYR A 54 6.13 1.73 -5.76
C TYR A 54 4.84 0.93 -5.83
N THR A 55 4.41 0.53 -7.03
CA THR A 55 3.26 -0.34 -7.23
C THR A 55 3.49 -1.70 -6.56
N ALA A 56 4.63 -2.33 -6.81
CA ALA A 56 4.96 -3.64 -6.23
C ALA A 56 5.09 -3.59 -4.70
N ALA A 57 5.71 -2.53 -4.16
CA ALA A 57 5.81 -2.30 -2.72
C ALA A 57 4.42 -2.12 -2.08
N THR A 58 3.55 -1.32 -2.70
CA THR A 58 2.17 -1.10 -2.24
C THR A 58 1.36 -2.39 -2.25
N LEU A 59 1.45 -3.18 -3.31
CA LEU A 59 0.76 -4.48 -3.40
C LEU A 59 1.25 -5.48 -2.35
N THR A 60 2.57 -5.53 -2.12
CA THR A 60 3.16 -6.38 -1.07
C THR A 60 2.65 -5.98 0.31
N ALA A 61 2.65 -4.68 0.62
CA ALA A 61 2.13 -4.17 1.88
C ALA A 61 0.63 -4.45 2.06
N ALA A 62 -0.16 -4.31 0.99
CA ALA A 62 -1.59 -4.62 1.01
C ALA A 62 -1.83 -6.11 1.27
N GLY A 63 -1.05 -7.00 0.64
CA GLY A 63 -1.11 -8.44 0.91
C GLY A 63 -0.81 -8.77 2.37
N LEU A 64 0.20 -8.14 2.96
CA LEU A 64 0.55 -8.33 4.36
C LEU A 64 -0.54 -7.79 5.30
N ALA A 65 -1.13 -6.63 4.99
CA ALA A 65 -2.26 -6.08 5.74
C ALA A 65 -3.46 -7.04 5.74
N LEU A 66 -3.79 -7.62 4.59
CA LEU A 66 -4.88 -8.59 4.46
C LEU A 66 -4.59 -9.88 5.23
N LEU A 67 -3.35 -10.37 5.21
CA LEU A 67 -2.96 -11.55 5.98
C LEU A 67 -3.12 -11.31 7.49
N VAL A 68 -2.62 -10.17 7.98
CA VAL A 68 -2.75 -9.80 9.40
C VAL A 68 -4.22 -9.63 9.79
N LEU A 69 -5.02 -8.99 8.93
CA LEU A 69 -6.46 -8.86 9.13
C LEU A 69 -7.14 -10.22 9.22
N ALA A 70 -6.83 -11.15 8.31
CA ALA A 70 -7.40 -12.49 8.30
C ALA A 70 -7.07 -13.27 9.58
N ILE A 71 -5.83 -13.19 10.06
CA ILE A 71 -5.41 -13.81 11.33
C ILE A 71 -6.20 -13.19 12.50
N ALA A 72 -6.26 -11.86 12.56
CA ALA A 72 -6.94 -11.18 13.66
C ALA A 72 -8.45 -11.47 13.69
N VAL A 73 -9.09 -11.60 12.52
CA VAL A 73 -10.50 -11.97 12.40
C VAL A 73 -10.71 -13.43 12.83
N ARG A 74 -9.84 -14.35 12.40
CA ARG A 74 -9.89 -15.75 12.81
C ARG A 74 -9.76 -15.90 14.33
N ASP A 75 -8.81 -15.21 14.94
CA ASP A 75 -8.61 -15.21 16.39
C ASP A 75 -9.84 -14.65 17.13
N LEU A 76 -10.43 -13.57 16.60
CA LEU A 76 -11.64 -12.97 17.18
C LEU A 76 -12.85 -13.91 17.11
N ILE A 77 -13.02 -14.65 16.01
CA ILE A 77 -14.10 -15.64 15.86
C ILE A 77 -13.85 -16.83 16.78
N GLY A 78 -12.61 -17.34 16.84
CA GLY A 78 -12.23 -18.45 17.73
C GLY A 78 -12.43 -18.12 19.20
N ALA A 79 -12.16 -16.88 19.60
CA ALA A 79 -12.42 -16.39 20.96
C ALA A 79 -13.91 -16.25 21.31
N ARG A 80 -14.82 -16.32 20.33
CA ARG A 80 -16.28 -16.25 20.51
C ARG A 80 -16.98 -17.62 20.45
N GLY A 81 -16.23 -18.71 20.29
CA GLY A 81 -16.79 -20.08 20.28
C GLY A 81 -17.30 -20.51 21.66
N PRO A 82 -18.36 -21.35 21.74
CA PRO A 82 -19.18 -21.59 22.94
C PRO A 82 -18.53 -22.30 24.15
N ASP A 83 -17.21 -22.54 24.13
CA ASP A 83 -16.51 -23.28 25.19
C ASP A 83 -15.77 -22.41 26.23
N ARG A 84 -16.11 -21.13 26.35
CA ARG A 84 -15.73 -20.28 27.48
C ARG A 84 -16.82 -19.28 27.86
#